data_AF-A0A9R1RAK8-F1
#
_entry.id   AF-A0A9R1RAK8-F1
#
_cell.length_a   1.000
_cell.length_b   1.000
_cell.length_c   1.000
_cell.angle_alpha   90.00
_cell.angle_beta   90.00
_cell.angle_gamma   90.00
#
_symmetry.space_group_name_H-M   'P 1'
#
loop_
_entity.id
_entity.type
_entity.pdbx_description
1 polymer ?
#
loop_
_entity_poly.entity_id
_entity_poly.type
_entity_poly.pdbx_seq_one_letter_code
_entity_poly.pdbx_strand_id
1 'polypeptide(L)'
;MIKSMVYFGHISIGEVELSPKGETNVAAAPWVREIRVDRLSPPSERCLPLAVLHTVSSGALCFVMESRPSPATADNEPPSSLVAMHTACLRDNKTAVFPLGAEEIHLVAMKPKSNLPNHACFWGYKVPLGLYSSCLSMLNLRCLGIVFDLDETLIVANTTRSFEDRIDALQRKLSKETDPQRISGMLAEIKRYQEDRTMLKQYIDGDQVIDGGKMYKVQSEVVPPLADNHQPMIRPVIRLQDKSIILTRINPSVRSS
;
A
#
# COMPACT_ATOMS: atom_id res chain seq x y z
N MET A 1 7.91 14.20 -28.06
CA MET A 1 7.81 12.82 -27.53
C MET A 1 9.15 12.15 -27.67
N ILE A 2 9.57 11.40 -26.66
CA ILE A 2 10.88 10.75 -26.60
C ILE A 2 10.67 9.25 -26.78
N LYS A 3 11.40 8.63 -27.70
CA LYS A 3 11.33 7.17 -27.88
C LYS A 3 12.19 6.49 -26.84
N SER A 4 11.64 5.46 -26.22
CA SER A 4 12.30 4.72 -25.16
C SER A 4 12.04 3.23 -25.29
N MET A 5 13.01 2.44 -24.87
CA MET A 5 12.87 0.99 -24.74
C MET A 5 12.61 0.64 -23.28
N VAL A 6 11.61 -0.19 -23.01
CA VAL A 6 11.32 -0.67 -21.66
C VAL A 6 11.89 -2.08 -21.48
N TYR A 7 12.54 -2.28 -20.34
CA TYR A 7 13.08 -3.56 -19.90
C TYR A 7 12.44 -3.96 -18.58
N PHE A 8 12.21 -5.26 -18.40
CA PHE A 8 11.94 -5.87 -17.10
C PHE A 8 13.14 -6.76 -16.74
N GLY A 9 13.93 -6.32 -15.75
CA GLY A 9 15.27 -6.88 -15.53
C GLY A 9 16.17 -6.70 -16.75
N HIS A 10 16.56 -7.80 -17.40
CA HIS A 10 17.39 -7.80 -18.62
C HIS A 10 16.60 -8.00 -19.92
N ILE A 11 15.28 -8.23 -19.83
CA ILE A 11 14.44 -8.58 -20.98
C ILE A 11 13.77 -7.32 -21.52
N SER A 12 13.94 -7.04 -22.81
CA SER A 12 13.17 -5.98 -23.49
C SER A 12 11.71 -6.40 -23.59
N ILE A 13 10.79 -5.55 -23.12
CA ILE A 13 9.35 -5.85 -23.07
C ILE A 13 8.52 -4.98 -24.02
N GLY A 14 9.09 -3.91 -24.58
CA GLY A 14 8.44 -3.12 -25.63
C GLY A 14 8.96 -1.69 -25.77
N GLU A 15 8.65 -1.08 -26.92
CA GLU A 15 8.91 0.32 -27.22
C GLU A 15 7.75 1.22 -26.76
N VAL A 16 8.10 2.40 -26.27
CA VAL A 16 7.15 3.40 -25.79
C VAL A 16 7.54 4.81 -26.22
N GLU A 17 6.56 5.69 -26.22
CA GLU A 17 6.74 7.12 -26.41
C GLU A 17 6.46 7.85 -25.09
N LEU A 18 7.43 8.63 -24.65
CA LEU A 18 7.34 9.45 -23.44
C LEU A 18 6.94 10.87 -23.79
N SER A 19 5.94 11.34 -23.06
CA SER A 19 5.49 12.72 -23.03
C SER A 19 5.77 13.29 -21.65
N PRO A 20 6.87 14.06 -21.47
CA PRO A 20 7.16 14.77 -20.23
C PRO A 20 5.98 15.63 -19.79
N LYS A 21 5.75 15.70 -18.48
CA LYS A 21 4.69 16.49 -17.84
C LYS A 21 5.30 17.25 -16.65
N GLY A 22 4.83 18.48 -16.44
CA GLY A 22 5.33 19.36 -15.39
C GLY A 22 6.71 19.98 -15.70
N GLU A 23 7.29 20.62 -14.68
CA GLU A 23 8.57 21.35 -14.77
C GLU A 23 9.81 20.44 -14.70
N THR A 24 9.61 19.16 -14.38
CA THR A 24 10.71 18.19 -14.27
C THR A 24 11.38 18.03 -15.62
N ASN A 25 12.69 18.25 -15.70
CA ASN A 25 13.46 18.18 -16.95
C ASN A 25 13.75 16.72 -17.35
N VAL A 26 12.68 15.92 -17.46
CA VAL A 26 12.72 14.50 -17.82
C VAL A 26 13.45 14.33 -19.15
N ALA A 27 13.31 15.25 -20.10
CA ALA A 27 13.95 15.14 -21.41
C ALA A 27 15.48 15.09 -21.38
N ALA A 28 16.12 15.65 -20.34
CA ALA A 28 17.57 15.65 -20.19
C ALA A 28 18.11 14.44 -19.40
N ALA A 29 17.24 13.61 -18.83
CA ALA A 29 17.68 12.55 -17.94
C ALA A 29 18.25 11.34 -18.70
N PRO A 30 19.36 10.74 -18.23
CA PRO A 30 20.06 9.68 -18.96
C PRO A 30 19.24 8.38 -19.08
N TRP A 31 18.36 8.11 -18.11
CA TRP A 31 17.51 6.92 -18.07
C TRP A 31 16.36 6.95 -19.08
N VAL A 32 16.10 8.08 -19.73
CA VAL A 32 14.88 8.24 -20.53
C VAL A 32 14.90 7.35 -21.76
N ARG A 33 16.07 7.02 -22.33
CA ARG A 33 16.16 6.12 -23.49
C ARG A 33 15.92 4.66 -23.13
N GLU A 34 16.26 4.26 -21.91
CA GLU A 34 16.17 2.88 -21.42
C GLU A 34 15.52 2.85 -20.04
N ILE A 35 14.23 2.52 -20.00
CA ILE A 35 13.49 2.39 -18.75
C ILE A 35 13.65 0.96 -18.26
N ARG A 36 14.30 0.79 -17.11
CA ARG A 36 14.63 -0.53 -16.55
C ARG A 36 13.78 -0.80 -15.31
N VAL A 37 12.61 -1.39 -15.53
CA VAL A 37 11.72 -1.85 -14.47
C VAL A 37 12.43 -2.96 -13.69
N ASP A 38 12.57 -2.78 -12.39
CA ASP A 38 13.22 -3.74 -11.50
C ASP A 38 12.21 -4.68 -10.84
N ARG A 39 11.01 -4.16 -10.49
CA ARG A 39 9.98 -4.90 -9.78
C ARG A 39 8.58 -4.34 -10.02
N LEU A 40 7.59 -5.12 -9.61
CA LEU A 40 6.23 -4.64 -9.40
C LEU A 40 6.06 -4.29 -7.92
N SER A 41 5.35 -3.20 -7.62
CA SER A 41 5.06 -2.83 -6.24
C SER A 41 4.16 -3.86 -5.55
N PRO A 42 4.11 -3.86 -4.21
CA PRO A 42 3.02 -4.51 -3.48
C PRO A 42 1.65 -3.99 -3.97
N PRO A 43 0.61 -4.83 -3.92
CA PRO A 43 -0.75 -4.41 -4.29
C PRO A 43 -1.30 -3.45 -3.24
N SER A 44 -2.02 -2.43 -3.69
CA SER A 44 -2.76 -1.54 -2.78
C SER A 44 -4.17 -2.08 -2.51
N GLU A 45 -4.54 -2.21 -1.24
CA GLU A 45 -5.84 -2.79 -0.84
C GLU A 45 -6.92 -1.73 -0.54
N ARG A 46 -6.52 -0.50 -0.17
CA ARG A 46 -7.45 0.57 0.25
C ARG A 46 -7.67 1.64 -0.79
N CYS A 47 -6.61 2.05 -1.47
CA CYS A 47 -6.63 3.17 -2.40
C CYS A 47 -6.05 2.74 -3.74
N LEU A 48 -6.52 3.29 -4.85
CA LEU A 48 -5.85 3.08 -6.12
C LEU A 48 -4.40 3.58 -6.03
N PRO A 49 -3.41 2.90 -6.65
CA PRO A 49 -2.02 3.37 -6.66
C PRO A 49 -1.89 4.84 -7.06
N LEU A 50 -2.70 5.27 -8.03
CA LEU A 50 -2.82 6.65 -8.48
C LEU A 50 -3.13 7.63 -7.34
N ALA A 51 -4.09 7.30 -6.47
CA ALA A 51 -4.51 8.17 -5.38
C ALA A 51 -3.41 8.32 -4.32
N VAL A 52 -2.71 7.22 -4.02
CA VAL A 52 -1.58 7.24 -3.08
C VAL A 52 -0.46 8.11 -3.65
N LEU A 53 -0.07 7.88 -4.91
CA LEU A 53 1.03 8.61 -5.55
C LEU A 53 0.72 10.10 -5.70
N HIS A 54 -0.51 10.48 -6.06
CA HIS A 54 -0.92 11.89 -6.07
C HIS A 54 -0.79 12.58 -4.71
N THR A 55 -0.89 11.84 -3.62
CA THR A 55 -0.81 12.40 -2.27
C THR A 55 0.63 12.54 -1.81
N VAL A 56 1.52 11.62 -2.21
CA VAL A 56 2.87 11.51 -1.63
C VAL A 56 3.98 12.01 -2.58
N SER A 57 3.69 12.18 -3.86
CA SER A 57 4.66 12.75 -4.80
C SER A 57 4.79 14.24 -4.56
N SER A 58 6.01 14.69 -4.26
CA SER A 58 6.34 16.11 -4.04
C SER A 58 6.15 16.99 -5.29
N GLY A 59 5.83 16.39 -6.43
CA GLY A 59 5.49 17.06 -7.68
C GLY A 59 4.33 16.38 -8.40
N ALA A 60 3.76 17.06 -9.40
CA ALA A 60 2.75 16.49 -10.29
C ALA A 60 3.33 15.36 -11.17
N LEU A 61 2.44 14.68 -11.89
CA LEU A 61 2.77 13.71 -12.95
C LEU A 61 4.03 14.11 -13.73
N CYS A 62 5.06 13.26 -13.71
CA CYS A 62 6.37 13.56 -14.33
C CYS A 62 6.37 13.31 -15.84
N PHE A 63 5.68 12.27 -16.29
CA PHE A 63 5.53 11.96 -17.71
C PHE A 63 4.38 10.98 -17.92
N VAL A 64 3.90 10.93 -19.15
CA VAL A 64 3.02 9.87 -19.66
C VAL A 64 3.84 9.00 -20.60
N MET A 65 3.69 7.69 -20.47
CA MET A 65 4.36 6.68 -21.29
C MET A 65 3.30 5.86 -22.00
N GLU A 66 3.31 5.86 -23.32
CA GLU A 66 2.33 5.18 -24.15
C GLU A 66 3.02 4.20 -25.11
N SER A 67 2.49 2.99 -25.22
CA SER A 67 2.92 2.07 -26.27
C SER A 67 2.39 2.52 -27.61
N ARG A 68 3.08 2.17 -28.69
CA ARG A 68 2.52 2.36 -30.02
C ARG A 68 1.29 1.48 -30.17
N PRO A 69 0.15 2.00 -30.64
CA PRO A 69 -0.97 1.15 -31.00
C PRO A 69 -0.49 0.22 -32.11
N SER A 70 -0.48 -1.08 -31.84
CA SER A 70 -0.30 -2.05 -32.91
C SER A 70 -1.50 -1.94 -33.85
N PRO A 71 -1.34 -1.99 -35.18
CA PRO A 71 -2.48 -2.29 -36.05
C PRO A 71 -3.14 -3.55 -35.50
N ALA A 72 -4.48 -3.59 -35.53
CA ALA A 72 -5.28 -4.71 -35.06
C ALA A 72 -4.91 -5.98 -35.84
N THR A 73 -3.81 -6.62 -35.43
CA THR A 73 -3.47 -7.98 -35.79
C THR A 73 -4.48 -8.87 -35.11
N ALA A 74 -5.04 -9.81 -35.89
CA ALA A 74 -6.14 -10.70 -35.54
C ALA A 74 -6.16 -11.07 -34.05
N ASP A 75 -7.37 -11.19 -33.48
CA ASP A 75 -7.70 -11.46 -32.06
C ASP A 75 -6.99 -12.69 -31.41
N ASN A 76 -6.09 -13.36 -32.12
CA ASN A 76 -5.37 -14.57 -31.74
C ASN A 76 -3.87 -14.37 -31.42
N GLU A 77 -3.28 -13.17 -31.60
CA GLU A 77 -1.89 -12.94 -31.17
C GLU A 77 -1.80 -12.61 -29.67
N PRO A 78 -0.88 -13.23 -28.91
CA PRO A 78 -0.72 -12.93 -27.50
C PRO A 78 -0.31 -11.45 -27.30
N PRO A 79 -0.82 -10.79 -26.25
CA PRO A 79 -0.48 -9.40 -25.98
C PRO A 79 1.03 -9.26 -25.76
N SER A 80 1.61 -8.15 -26.22
CA SER A 80 3.03 -7.87 -25.99
C SER A 80 3.34 -7.88 -24.48
N SER A 81 4.58 -8.21 -24.11
CA SER A 81 4.97 -8.29 -22.69
C SER A 81 4.71 -6.98 -21.93
N LEU A 82 4.83 -5.83 -22.60
CA LEU A 82 4.46 -4.52 -22.05
C LEU A 82 2.95 -4.40 -21.77
N VAL A 83 2.09 -4.84 -22.70
CA VAL A 83 0.62 -4.84 -22.53
C VAL A 83 0.21 -5.83 -21.44
N ALA A 84 0.87 -6.99 -21.37
CA ALA A 84 0.66 -7.95 -20.30
C ALA A 84 1.03 -7.35 -18.92
N MET A 85 2.16 -6.64 -18.81
CA MET A 85 2.56 -5.94 -17.58
C MET A 85 1.55 -4.84 -17.20
N HIS A 86 1.10 -4.05 -18.18
CA HIS A 86 0.06 -3.02 -17.98
C HIS A 86 -1.23 -3.62 -17.43
N THR A 87 -1.71 -4.69 -18.06
CA THR A 87 -2.93 -5.40 -17.65
C THR A 87 -2.78 -5.97 -16.25
N ALA A 88 -1.63 -6.55 -15.91
CA ALA A 88 -1.34 -7.06 -14.58
C ALA A 88 -1.33 -5.94 -13.52
N CYS A 89 -0.73 -4.78 -13.83
CA CYS A 89 -0.72 -3.63 -12.92
C CYS A 89 -2.14 -3.11 -12.64
N LEU A 90 -2.99 -3.00 -13.67
CA LEU A 90 -4.39 -2.61 -13.53
C LEU A 90 -5.19 -3.61 -12.70
N ARG A 91 -5.06 -4.91 -13.00
CA ARG A 91 -5.81 -5.98 -12.34
C ARG A 91 -5.43 -6.11 -10.86
N ASP A 92 -4.14 -6.04 -10.56
CA ASP A 92 -3.61 -6.37 -9.24
C ASP A 92 -3.38 -5.12 -8.37
N ASN A 93 -3.80 -3.93 -8.82
CA ASN A 93 -3.54 -2.64 -8.16
C ASN A 93 -2.07 -2.43 -7.82
N LYS A 94 -1.19 -2.73 -8.78
CA LYS A 94 0.26 -2.59 -8.67
C LYS A 94 0.77 -1.49 -9.60
N THR A 95 2.02 -1.12 -9.38
CA THR A 95 2.78 -0.24 -10.27
C THR A 95 4.05 -0.96 -10.70
N ALA A 96 4.53 -0.65 -11.90
CA ALA A 96 5.88 -1.05 -12.31
C ALA A 96 6.87 -0.01 -11.78
N VAL A 97 7.94 -0.44 -11.14
CA VAL A 97 8.86 0.44 -10.41
C VAL A 97 10.24 0.38 -11.04
N PHE A 98 10.95 1.50 -11.02
CA PHE A 98 12.39 1.50 -11.26
C PHE A 98 13.10 2.56 -10.39
N PRO A 99 14.25 2.21 -9.80
CA PRO A 99 14.98 3.09 -8.89
C PRO A 99 15.79 4.15 -9.66
N LEU A 100 15.91 5.34 -9.06
CA LEU A 100 16.72 6.47 -9.52
C LEU A 100 17.51 7.05 -8.34
N GLY A 101 18.50 6.30 -7.85
CA GLY A 101 19.32 6.73 -6.71
C GLY A 101 18.50 6.78 -5.42
N ALA A 102 18.31 7.97 -4.84
CA ALA A 102 17.52 8.18 -3.62
C ALA A 102 16.00 8.28 -3.87
N GLU A 103 15.59 8.31 -5.14
CA GLU A 103 14.20 8.34 -5.58
C GLU A 103 13.87 7.05 -6.35
N GLU A 104 12.59 6.83 -6.59
CA GLU A 104 12.10 5.81 -7.50
C GLU A 104 10.93 6.35 -8.33
N ILE A 105 10.74 5.75 -9.51
CA ILE A 105 9.61 6.06 -10.36
C ILE A 105 8.61 4.91 -10.32
N HIS A 106 7.36 5.26 -10.04
CA HIS A 106 6.22 4.38 -10.15
C HIS A 106 5.47 4.66 -11.45
N LEU A 107 5.36 3.64 -12.29
CA LEU A 107 4.53 3.63 -13.49
C LEU A 107 3.14 3.09 -13.12
N VAL A 108 2.18 4.00 -13.03
CA VAL A 108 0.78 3.68 -12.76
C VAL A 108 0.09 3.35 -14.07
N ALA A 109 -0.43 2.13 -14.20
CA ALA A 109 -1.17 1.74 -15.37
C ALA A 109 -2.52 2.50 -15.43
N MET A 110 -2.78 3.13 -16.58
CA MET A 110 -3.98 3.91 -16.82
C MET A 110 -4.80 3.29 -17.94
N LYS A 111 -6.12 3.36 -17.84
CA LYS A 111 -6.99 3.02 -18.97
C LYS A 111 -6.87 4.13 -20.02
N PRO A 112 -6.49 3.81 -21.26
CA PRO A 112 -6.40 4.82 -22.31
C PRO A 112 -7.76 5.46 -22.59
N LYS A 113 -7.76 6.72 -23.02
CA LYS A 113 -9.00 7.43 -23.40
C LYS A 113 -9.64 6.85 -24.66
N SER A 114 -8.83 6.30 -25.54
CA SER A 114 -9.26 5.49 -26.66
C SER A 114 -9.37 4.05 -26.18
N ASN A 115 -10.51 3.39 -26.39
CA ASN A 115 -10.71 1.96 -26.14
C ASN A 115 -9.94 1.10 -27.18
N LEU A 116 -8.70 1.49 -27.51
CA LEU A 116 -7.84 0.75 -28.43
C LEU A 116 -7.40 -0.54 -27.72
N PRO A 117 -7.76 -1.72 -28.25
CA PRO A 117 -7.24 -2.97 -27.72
C PRO A 117 -5.71 -2.99 -27.86
N ASN A 118 -5.03 -3.67 -26.94
CA ASN A 118 -3.57 -3.86 -26.95
C ASN A 118 -2.73 -2.57 -26.88
N HIS A 119 -3.22 -1.56 -26.15
CA HIS A 119 -2.47 -0.33 -25.88
C HIS A 119 -2.15 -0.18 -24.39
N ALA A 120 -0.86 0.00 -24.07
CA ALA A 120 -0.38 0.23 -22.71
C ALA A 120 -0.15 1.72 -22.48
N CYS A 121 -0.81 2.28 -21.47
CA CYS A 121 -0.63 3.66 -21.04
C CYS A 121 -0.23 3.67 -19.56
N PHE A 122 0.86 4.34 -19.24
CA PHE A 122 1.36 4.51 -17.88
C PHE A 122 1.61 5.96 -17.55
N TRP A 123 1.34 6.33 -16.30
CA TRP A 123 1.64 7.63 -15.73
C TRP A 123 2.80 7.49 -14.75
N GLY A 124 3.87 8.24 -14.98
CA GLY A 124 5.10 8.20 -14.19
C GLY A 124 5.07 9.19 -13.03
N TYR A 125 5.20 8.68 -11.81
CA TYR A 125 5.33 9.48 -10.58
C TYR A 125 6.68 9.25 -9.94
N LYS A 126 7.34 10.32 -9.54
CA LYS A 126 8.61 10.28 -8.83
C LYS A 126 8.37 10.48 -7.33
N VAL A 127 8.92 9.58 -6.53
CA VAL A 127 8.81 9.59 -5.06
C VAL A 127 10.14 9.20 -4.43
N PRO A 128 10.41 9.59 -3.17
CA PRO A 128 11.53 9.05 -2.41
C PRO A 128 11.48 7.51 -2.34
N LEU A 129 12.65 6.88 -2.38
CA LEU A 129 12.79 5.42 -2.37
C LEU A 129 12.06 4.81 -1.17
N GLY A 130 11.13 3.89 -1.42
CA GLY A 130 10.38 3.16 -0.40
C GLY A 130 9.17 3.91 0.16
N LEU A 131 8.96 5.19 -0.16
CA LEU A 131 7.84 5.98 0.38
C LEU A 131 6.49 5.37 0.03
N TYR A 132 6.30 4.97 -1.24
CA TYR A 132 5.07 4.32 -1.67
C TYR A 132 4.79 3.03 -0.88
N SER A 133 5.82 2.20 -0.69
CA SER A 133 5.68 0.95 0.08
C SER A 133 5.36 1.23 1.55
N SER A 134 5.99 2.24 2.16
CA SER A 134 5.70 2.66 3.53
C SER A 134 4.27 3.18 3.67
N CYS A 135 3.80 3.98 2.71
CA CYS A 135 2.42 4.45 2.67
C CYS A 135 1.43 3.31 2.47
N LEU A 136 1.73 2.32 1.62
CA LEU A 136 0.90 1.13 1.51
C LEU A 136 0.88 0.34 2.81
N SER A 137 2.02 0.14 3.46
CA SER A 137 2.09 -0.51 4.76
C SER A 137 1.17 0.22 5.74
N MET A 138 1.30 1.54 5.89
CA MET A 138 0.48 2.39 6.76
C MET A 138 -1.01 2.35 6.41
N LEU A 139 -1.36 2.45 5.12
CA LEU A 139 -2.75 2.40 4.67
C LEU A 139 -3.34 1.01 4.85
N ASN A 140 -2.56 -0.04 4.63
CA ASN A 140 -2.98 -1.43 4.83
C ASN A 140 -2.89 -1.83 6.33
N LEU A 141 -2.36 -0.97 7.21
CA LEU A 141 -2.35 -1.23 8.64
C LEU A 141 -3.78 -1.45 9.12
N ARG A 142 -3.85 -2.33 10.09
CA ARG A 142 -5.04 -2.76 10.81
C ARG A 142 -5.86 -1.59 11.33
N CYS A 143 -7.14 -1.85 11.57
CA CYS A 143 -8.10 -0.93 12.16
C CYS A 143 -7.84 -0.65 13.65
N LEU A 144 -6.84 -1.29 14.25
CA LEU A 144 -6.28 -0.90 15.55
C LEU A 144 -5.54 0.42 15.33
N GLY A 145 -5.98 1.48 16.01
CA GLY A 145 -5.41 2.81 15.85
C GLY A 145 -3.89 2.82 15.99
N ILE A 146 -3.25 3.73 15.26
CA ILE A 146 -1.81 3.95 15.34
C ILE A 146 -1.53 4.65 16.67
N VAL A 147 -0.81 3.99 17.58
CA VAL A 147 -0.31 4.62 18.81
C VAL A 147 1.15 5.00 18.57
N PHE A 148 1.40 6.29 18.40
CA PHE A 148 2.76 6.84 18.50
C PHE A 148 3.16 6.90 19.97
N ASP A 149 4.42 6.57 20.27
CA ASP A 149 4.92 6.60 21.64
C ASP A 149 5.04 8.04 22.16
N LEU A 150 4.43 8.22 23.33
CA LEU A 150 4.47 9.21 24.40
C LEU A 150 4.86 10.69 24.27
N ASP A 151 5.06 11.30 23.10
CA ASP A 151 5.12 12.77 23.05
C ASP A 151 3.98 13.44 22.29
N GLU A 152 3.43 12.86 21.22
CA GLU A 152 2.42 13.58 20.44
C GLU A 152 1.34 12.67 19.85
N THR A 153 0.14 12.82 20.43
CA THR A 153 -1.17 12.57 19.81
C THR A 153 -1.62 11.10 19.70
N LEU A 154 -2.52 10.70 20.61
CA LEU A 154 -3.42 9.56 20.43
C LEU A 154 -4.34 9.82 19.23
N ILE A 155 -4.03 9.28 18.06
CA ILE A 155 -4.94 9.28 16.91
C ILE A 155 -5.81 8.02 17.01
N VAL A 156 -6.82 8.09 17.88
CA VAL A 156 -7.93 7.12 18.04
C VAL A 156 -7.59 5.85 18.81
N ALA A 157 -8.08 5.75 20.05
CA ALA A 157 -8.23 4.48 20.77
C ALA A 157 -9.56 3.82 20.38
N ASN A 158 -9.50 2.67 19.71
CA ASN A 158 -10.70 1.87 19.43
C ASN A 158 -10.99 0.94 20.61
N THR A 159 -12.20 1.03 21.18
CA THR A 159 -12.73 0.06 22.15
C THR A 159 -13.32 -1.14 21.42
N THR A 160 -13.46 -2.30 22.08
CA THR A 160 -14.15 -3.48 21.50
C THR A 160 -15.52 -3.11 20.92
N ARG A 161 -16.28 -2.27 21.63
CA ARG A 161 -17.59 -1.78 21.17
C ARG A 161 -17.48 -0.95 19.88
N SER A 162 -16.47 -0.09 19.78
CA SER A 162 -16.26 0.67 18.55
C SER A 162 -15.90 -0.20 17.34
N PHE A 163 -15.24 -1.35 17.54
CA PHE A 163 -15.03 -2.34 16.49
C PHE A 163 -16.35 -2.96 16.03
N GLU A 164 -17.18 -3.39 16.98
CA GLU A 164 -18.50 -4.00 16.72
C GLU A 164 -19.43 -3.05 15.97
N ASP A 165 -19.58 -1.82 16.47
CA ASP A 165 -20.42 -0.79 15.85
C ASP A 165 -20.01 -0.52 14.38
N ARG A 166 -18.70 -0.55 14.10
CA ARG A 166 -18.14 -0.30 12.77
C ARG A 166 -18.30 -1.49 11.83
N ILE A 167 -18.14 -2.71 12.33
CA ILE A 167 -18.46 -3.94 11.60
C ILE A 167 -19.94 -3.94 11.21
N ASP A 168 -20.84 -3.65 12.15
CA ASP A 168 -22.29 -3.65 11.91
C ASP A 168 -22.71 -2.55 10.93
N ALA A 169 -22.09 -1.37 11.02
CA ALA A 169 -22.31 -0.29 10.06
C ALA A 169 -21.85 -0.68 8.64
N LEU A 170 -20.69 -1.32 8.51
CA LEU A 170 -20.17 -1.78 7.21
C LEU A 170 -21.03 -2.91 6.63
N GLN A 171 -21.46 -3.89 7.44
CA GLN A 171 -22.35 -4.95 7.01
C GLN A 171 -23.70 -4.42 6.51
N ARG A 172 -24.28 -3.42 7.19
CA ARG A 172 -25.52 -2.76 6.75
C ARG A 172 -25.36 -1.95 5.46
N LYS A 173 -24.18 -1.38 5.21
CA LYS A 173 -23.88 -0.72 3.93
C LYS A 173 -23.69 -1.76 2.83
N LEU A 174 -23.00 -2.86 3.14
CA LEU A 174 -22.68 -3.92 2.18
C LEU A 174 -23.94 -4.55 1.60
N SER A 175 -24.98 -4.75 2.42
CA SER A 175 -26.25 -5.30 1.96
C SER A 175 -27.00 -4.41 0.96
N LYS A 176 -26.57 -3.16 0.78
CA LYS A 176 -27.17 -2.19 -0.16
C LYS A 176 -26.24 -1.84 -1.32
N GLU A 177 -25.00 -2.29 -1.30
CA GLU A 177 -24.00 -1.98 -2.34
C GLU A 177 -24.13 -2.98 -3.50
N THR A 178 -23.99 -2.48 -4.73
CA THR A 178 -24.11 -3.28 -5.95
C THR A 178 -22.82 -3.29 -6.77
N ASP A 179 -21.92 -2.32 -6.55
CA ASP A 179 -20.65 -2.25 -7.26
C ASP A 179 -19.67 -3.35 -6.77
N PRO A 180 -19.22 -4.28 -7.65
CA PRO A 180 -18.38 -5.40 -7.24
C PRO A 180 -17.04 -4.98 -6.61
N GLN A 181 -16.46 -3.86 -7.04
CA GLN A 181 -15.19 -3.39 -6.49
C GLN A 181 -15.38 -2.83 -5.08
N ARG A 182 -16.44 -2.05 -4.85
CA ARG A 182 -16.79 -1.56 -3.52
C ARG A 182 -17.18 -2.68 -2.57
N ILE A 183 -17.96 -3.66 -3.04
CA ILE A 183 -18.29 -4.88 -2.27
C ILE A 183 -17.01 -5.57 -1.80
N SER A 184 -16.06 -5.80 -2.70
CA SER A 184 -14.78 -6.43 -2.37
C SER A 184 -13.99 -5.61 -1.34
N GLY A 185 -13.91 -4.29 -1.53
CA GLY A 185 -13.25 -3.39 -0.59
C GLY A 185 -13.88 -3.40 0.81
N MET A 186 -15.21 -3.38 0.89
CA MET A 186 -15.96 -3.42 2.14
C MET A 186 -15.84 -4.78 2.85
N LEU A 187 -15.86 -5.89 2.12
CA LEU A 187 -15.62 -7.22 2.66
C LEU A 187 -14.21 -7.35 3.25
N ALA A 188 -13.20 -6.85 2.51
CA ALA A 188 -11.83 -6.81 3.00
C ALA A 188 -11.72 -5.94 4.26
N GLU A 189 -12.44 -4.82 4.33
CA GLU A 189 -12.48 -3.96 5.50
C GLU A 189 -13.12 -4.65 6.72
N ILE A 190 -14.28 -5.28 6.55
CA ILE A 190 -14.96 -6.05 7.61
C ILE A 190 -14.04 -7.15 8.14
N LYS A 191 -13.40 -7.90 7.25
CA LYS A 191 -12.45 -8.97 7.62
C LYS A 191 -11.31 -8.43 8.48
N ARG A 192 -10.75 -7.26 8.14
CA ARG A 192 -9.70 -6.61 8.95
C ARG A 192 -10.21 -6.24 10.34
N TYR A 193 -11.36 -5.56 10.46
CA TYR A 193 -11.94 -5.25 11.78
C TYR A 193 -12.19 -6.51 12.62
N GLN A 194 -12.64 -7.60 12.01
CA GLN A 194 -12.88 -8.87 12.71
C GLN A 194 -11.59 -9.53 13.20
N GLU A 195 -10.57 -9.59 12.35
CA GLU A 195 -9.25 -10.13 12.72
C GLU A 195 -8.61 -9.30 13.85
N ASP A 196 -8.71 -7.98 13.77
CA ASP A 196 -8.18 -7.05 14.76
C ASP A 196 -8.91 -7.14 16.10
N ARG A 197 -10.25 -7.21 16.07
CA ARG A 197 -11.07 -7.47 17.27
C ARG A 197 -10.69 -8.80 17.91
N THR A 198 -10.43 -9.83 17.10
CA THR A 198 -10.05 -11.16 17.59
C THR A 198 -8.68 -11.13 18.25
N MET A 199 -7.68 -10.47 17.64
CA MET A 199 -6.36 -10.27 18.24
C MET A 199 -6.45 -9.49 19.56
N LEU A 200 -7.23 -8.41 19.59
CA LEU A 200 -7.44 -7.61 20.80
C LEU A 200 -8.09 -8.44 21.91
N LYS A 201 -9.11 -9.25 21.57
CA LYS A 201 -9.77 -10.15 22.53
C LYS A 201 -8.81 -11.20 23.07
N GLN A 202 -8.01 -11.84 22.23
CA GLN A 202 -7.01 -12.82 22.68
C GLN A 202 -6.00 -12.20 23.65
N TYR A 203 -5.53 -10.97 23.35
CA TYR A 203 -4.62 -10.25 24.23
C TYR A 203 -5.26 -9.89 25.58
N ILE A 204 -6.51 -9.40 25.57
CA ILE A 204 -7.26 -9.07 26.80
C ILE A 204 -7.48 -10.32 27.64
N ASP A 205 -7.98 -11.40 27.02
CA ASP A 205 -8.44 -12.59 27.73
C ASP A 205 -7.27 -13.49 28.18
N GLY A 206 -6.13 -13.46 27.47
CA GLY A 206 -5.08 -14.48 27.64
C GLY A 206 -3.62 -14.01 27.62
N ASP A 207 -3.34 -12.70 27.56
CA ASP A 207 -1.95 -12.17 27.46
C ASP A 207 -1.16 -12.81 26.29
N GLN A 208 -1.85 -13.25 25.25
CA GLN A 208 -1.28 -13.92 24.08
C GLN A 208 -2.12 -13.67 22.83
N VAL A 209 -1.50 -13.79 21.66
CA VAL A 209 -2.16 -13.69 20.35
C VAL A 209 -1.71 -14.83 19.46
N ILE A 210 -2.64 -15.45 18.74
CA ILE A 210 -2.32 -16.45 17.72
C ILE A 210 -2.55 -15.82 16.36
N ASP A 211 -1.49 -15.78 15.56
CA ASP A 211 -1.52 -15.18 14.23
C ASP A 211 -0.74 -16.03 13.23
N GLY A 212 -1.38 -16.39 12.11
CA GLY A 212 -0.77 -17.25 11.10
C GLY A 212 -0.34 -18.64 11.64
N GLY A 213 -1.00 -19.14 12.68
CA GLY A 213 -0.63 -20.39 13.36
C GLY A 213 0.52 -20.25 14.36
N LYS A 214 1.14 -19.07 14.46
CA LYS A 214 2.20 -18.78 15.44
C LYS A 214 1.61 -18.08 16.67
N MET A 215 2.01 -18.55 17.85
CA MET A 215 1.59 -17.96 19.13
C MET A 215 2.63 -16.93 19.60
N TYR A 216 2.16 -15.73 19.90
CA TYR A 216 2.91 -14.63 20.47
C TYR A 216 2.45 -14.43 21.91
N LYS A 217 3.37 -14.51 22.87
CA LYS A 217 3.08 -14.30 24.29
C LYS A 217 3.59 -12.93 24.74
N VAL A 218 2.94 -12.36 25.74
CA VAL A 218 3.36 -11.12 26.37
C VAL A 218 4.81 -11.20 26.87
N GLN A 219 5.55 -10.12 26.65
CA GLN A 219 6.88 -9.89 27.21
C GLN A 219 6.81 -8.67 28.12
N SER A 220 7.53 -8.72 29.23
CA SER A 220 7.65 -7.56 30.13
C SER A 220 8.75 -6.65 29.60
N GLU A 221 8.39 -5.42 29.26
CA GLU A 221 9.32 -4.38 28.81
C GLU A 221 9.46 -3.32 29.90
N VAL A 222 10.69 -3.03 30.32
CA VAL A 222 10.98 -2.00 31.33
C VAL A 222 11.09 -0.66 30.62
N VAL A 223 10.16 0.23 30.92
CA VAL A 223 10.19 1.62 30.45
C VAL A 223 10.96 2.45 31.49
N PRO A 224 12.10 3.06 31.11
CA PRO A 224 12.87 3.89 32.02
C PRO A 224 12.04 5.12 32.45
N PRO A 225 12.27 5.63 33.66
CA PRO A 225 11.54 6.78 34.15
C PRO A 225 11.88 8.04 33.35
N LEU A 226 10.87 8.88 33.06
CA LEU A 226 11.05 10.13 32.32
C LEU A 226 11.76 11.23 33.14
N ALA A 227 11.84 11.10 34.46
CA ALA A 227 12.58 11.99 35.35
C ALA A 227 13.06 11.25 36.61
N ASP A 228 14.08 11.78 37.29
CA ASP A 228 14.80 11.13 38.42
C ASP A 228 13.91 10.69 39.60
N ASN A 229 12.69 11.22 39.72
CA ASN A 229 11.74 10.86 40.79
C ASN A 229 10.65 9.85 40.38
N HIS A 230 10.63 9.36 39.14
CA HIS A 230 9.68 8.34 38.70
C HIS A 230 10.26 6.94 38.86
N GLN A 231 9.43 5.98 39.27
CA GLN A 231 9.84 4.57 39.24
C GLN A 231 9.79 4.02 37.81
N PRO A 232 10.69 3.09 37.44
CA PRO A 232 10.61 2.37 36.18
C PRO A 232 9.25 1.66 36.06
N MET A 233 8.63 1.74 34.89
CA MET A 233 7.32 1.13 34.63
C MET A 233 7.52 -0.16 33.85
N ILE A 234 6.94 -1.27 34.30
CA ILE A 234 6.96 -2.53 33.56
C ILE A 234 5.69 -2.62 32.73
N ARG A 235 5.81 -2.73 31.40
CA ARG A 235 4.68 -2.86 30.49
C ARG A 235 4.57 -4.27 29.90
N PRO A 236 3.37 -4.86 29.87
CA PRO A 236 3.10 -6.04 29.06
C PRO A 236 3.05 -5.65 27.59
N VAL A 237 3.93 -6.24 26.77
CA VAL A 237 4.03 -5.93 25.34
C VAL A 237 4.01 -7.20 24.51
N ILE A 238 3.22 -7.21 23.42
CA ILE A 238 3.35 -8.16 22.31
C ILE A 238 3.71 -7.37 21.06
N ARG A 239 4.84 -7.72 20.42
CA ARG A 239 5.29 -7.12 19.15
C ARG A 239 5.12 -8.12 18.02
N LEU A 240 4.26 -7.81 17.06
CA LEU A 240 4.14 -8.54 15.80
C LEU A 240 4.84 -7.71 14.73
N GLN A 241 6.17 -7.87 14.63
CA GLN A 241 7.03 -7.06 13.76
C GLN A 241 6.61 -7.14 12.29
N ASP A 242 6.31 -8.35 11.80
CA ASP A 242 5.85 -8.60 10.42
C ASP A 242 4.57 -7.83 10.07
N LYS A 243 3.80 -7.42 11.08
CA LYS A 243 2.54 -6.69 10.94
C LYS A 243 2.61 -5.24 11.41
N SER A 244 3.76 -4.81 11.92
CA SER A 244 3.93 -3.50 12.58
C SER A 244 2.88 -3.23 13.67
N ILE A 245 2.52 -4.27 14.44
CA ILE A 245 1.56 -4.17 15.55
C ILE A 245 2.29 -4.26 16.88
N ILE A 246 1.92 -3.38 17.81
CA ILE A 246 2.30 -3.44 19.22
C ILE A 246 1.02 -3.47 20.04
N LEU A 247 0.86 -4.50 20.86
CA LEU A 247 -0.22 -4.57 21.85
C LEU A 247 0.38 -4.32 23.22
N THR A 248 -0.19 -3.34 23.92
CA THR A 248 0.18 -2.98 25.29
C THR A 248 -1.04 -2.49 26.05
N ARG A 249 -0.95 -2.42 27.38
CA ARG A 249 -1.97 -1.82 28.23
C ARG A 249 -1.63 -0.35 28.50
N ILE A 250 -2.64 0.52 28.49
CA ILE A 250 -2.48 1.92 28.96
C ILE A 250 -2.15 1.91 30.46
N ASN A 251 -2.86 1.11 31.24
CA ASN A 251 -2.54 0.84 32.64
C ASN A 251 -1.97 -0.59 32.79
N PRO A 252 -0.67 -0.77 33.05
CA PRO A 252 -0.05 -2.09 33.12
C PRO A 252 -0.61 -3.01 34.20
N SER A 253 -1.18 -2.44 35.27
CA SER A 253 -1.67 -3.19 36.44
C SER A 253 -3.11 -3.67 36.31
N VAL A 254 -3.87 -3.16 35.34
CA VAL A 254 -5.29 -3.50 35.17
C VAL A 254 -5.44 -4.57 34.09
N ARG A 255 -5.87 -5.77 34.50
CA ARG A 255 -6.49 -6.73 33.60
C ARG A 255 -7.95 -6.32 33.46
N SER A 256 -8.37 -5.87 32.28
CA SER A 256 -9.79 -5.63 32.02
C SER A 256 -10.52 -6.96 32.12
N SER A 257 -11.22 -7.16 33.23
CA SER A 257 -12.17 -8.26 33.46
C SER A 257 -13.45 -8.04 32.67
#